data_AF-A0A1Y4K043-F1
#
_entry.id   AF-A0A1Y4K043-F1
#
_cell.length_a   1.000
_cell.length_b   1.000
_cell.length_c   1.000
_cell.angle_alpha   90.00
_cell.angle_beta   90.00
_cell.angle_gamma   90.00
#
_symmetry.space_group_name_H-M   'P 1'
#
loop_
_entity.id
_entity.type
_entity.pdbx_description
1 polymer ?
#
loop_
_entity_poly.entity_id
_entity_poly.type
_entity_poly.pdbx_seq_one_letter_code
_entity_poly.pdbx_strand_id
1 'polypeptide(L)'
;MNTLDYIRQRFSFIGTITDEGASGFALDFGLELKEYIGEDEMKAIAGAVDSFVENSILHPSSVDENGFSVSWSTDAAKAFAKMALRKYGIEPNGETSALIGLSVIKDASELW
;
A
#
# COMPACT_ATOMS: atom_id res chain seq x y z
N MET A 1 -5.29 -13.92 16.02
CA MET A 1 -4.82 -13.14 14.87
C MET A 1 -4.92 -14.05 13.66
N ASN A 2 -5.70 -13.65 12.66
CA ASN A 2 -5.87 -14.39 11.39
C ASN A 2 -5.13 -13.64 10.26
N THR A 3 -5.01 -14.25 9.08
CA THR A 3 -4.29 -13.63 7.94
C THR A 3 -4.83 -12.24 7.58
N LEU A 4 -6.15 -12.09 7.47
CA LEU A 4 -6.77 -10.83 7.03
C LEU A 4 -6.63 -9.72 8.07
N ASP A 5 -6.80 -10.06 9.35
CA ASP A 5 -6.61 -9.15 10.48
C ASP A 5 -5.17 -8.60 10.49
N TYR A 6 -4.19 -9.47 10.26
CA TYR A 6 -2.79 -9.06 10.22
C TYR A 6 -2.45 -8.23 8.98
N ILE A 7 -3.00 -8.56 7.82
CA ILE A 7 -2.88 -7.71 6.61
C ILE A 7 -3.42 -6.31 6.91
N ARG A 8 -4.63 -6.18 7.44
CA ARG A 8 -5.23 -4.88 7.79
C ARG A 8 -4.37 -4.11 8.79
N GLN A 9 -3.86 -4.78 9.82
CA GLN A 9 -2.95 -4.18 10.78
C GLN A 9 -1.66 -3.67 10.10
N ARG A 10 -1.09 -4.43 9.16
CA ARG A 10 0.11 -4.00 8.43
C ARG A 10 -0.16 -2.85 7.47
N PHE A 11 -1.37 -2.70 6.94
CA PHE A 11 -1.71 -1.56 6.08
C PHE A 11 -1.96 -0.26 6.87
N SER A 12 -2.16 -0.31 8.19
CA SER A 12 -2.57 0.85 9.00
C SER A 12 -1.60 2.04 8.95
N PHE A 13 -0.31 1.80 8.67
CA PHE A 13 0.67 2.88 8.55
C PHE A 13 0.54 3.68 7.25
N ILE A 14 -0.10 3.12 6.21
CA ILE A 14 -0.39 3.86 4.97
C ILE A 14 -1.87 4.25 4.83
N GLY A 15 -2.77 3.55 5.52
CA GLY A 15 -4.20 3.80 5.41
C GLY A 15 -5.08 2.65 5.90
N THR A 16 -6.35 2.67 5.54
CA THR A 16 -7.31 1.61 5.88
C THR A 16 -7.65 0.82 4.63
N ILE A 17 -7.42 -0.50 4.67
CA ILE A 17 -7.77 -1.43 3.58
C ILE A 17 -9.14 -2.06 3.84
N THR A 18 -9.94 -2.22 2.78
CA THR A 18 -11.22 -2.93 2.83
C THR A 18 -11.06 -4.43 3.08
N ASP A 19 -12.14 -5.10 3.45
CA ASP A 19 -12.17 -6.55 3.67
C ASP A 19 -11.93 -7.33 2.38
N GLU A 20 -12.55 -6.89 1.29
CA GLU A 20 -12.35 -7.40 -0.06
C GLU A 20 -10.92 -7.11 -0.53
N GLY A 21 -10.40 -5.92 -0.20
CA GLY A 21 -9.03 -5.51 -0.46
C GLY A 21 -7.99 -6.41 0.20
N ALA A 22 -8.15 -6.69 1.49
CA ALA A 22 -7.25 -7.57 2.23
C ALA A 22 -7.29 -9.02 1.69
N SER A 23 -8.47 -9.49 1.29
CA SER A 23 -8.65 -10.80 0.67
C SER A 23 -8.03 -10.87 -0.73
N GLY A 24 -8.23 -9.83 -1.54
CA GLY A 24 -7.63 -9.71 -2.87
C GLY A 24 -6.11 -9.58 -2.80
N PHE A 25 -5.60 -8.83 -1.82
CA PHE A 25 -4.16 -8.73 -1.55
C PHE A 25 -3.57 -10.10 -1.21
N ALA A 26 -4.21 -10.85 -0.31
CA ALA A 26 -3.77 -12.20 0.03
C ALA A 26 -3.70 -13.11 -1.20
N LEU A 27 -4.72 -13.07 -2.06
CA LEU A 27 -4.76 -13.84 -3.29
C LEU A 27 -3.62 -13.47 -4.24
N ASP A 28 -3.44 -12.17 -4.51
CA ASP A 28 -2.45 -11.66 -5.46
C ASP A 28 -1.00 -11.95 -5.03
N PHE A 29 -0.76 -12.02 -3.72
CA PHE A 29 0.56 -12.31 -3.13
C PHE A 29 0.74 -13.78 -2.73
N GLY A 30 -0.22 -14.66 -3.05
CA GLY A 30 -0.14 -16.09 -2.77
C GLY A 30 -0.14 -16.44 -1.28
N LEU A 31 -0.79 -15.62 -0.45
CA LEU A 31 -0.91 -15.79 0.99
C LEU A 31 -2.13 -16.65 1.32
N GLU A 32 -1.94 -17.67 2.15
CA GLU A 32 -3.05 -18.51 2.62
C GLU A 32 -3.91 -17.80 3.65
N LEU A 33 -5.23 -17.92 3.52
CA LEU A 33 -6.20 -17.42 4.51
C LEU A 33 -6.29 -18.41 5.67
N LYS A 34 -5.59 -18.12 6.77
CA LYS A 34 -5.58 -18.93 7.99
C LYS A 34 -6.31 -18.21 9.11
N GLU A 35 -7.12 -18.96 9.86
CA GLU A 35 -7.81 -18.47 11.07
C GLU A 35 -6.80 -18.14 12.20
N TYR A 36 -5.68 -18.87 12.24
CA TYR A 36 -4.57 -18.65 13.13
C TYR A 36 -3.26 -18.65 12.36
N ILE A 37 -2.49 -17.58 12.49
CA ILE A 37 -1.17 -17.44 11.86
C ILE A 37 -0.05 -17.55 12.89
N GLY A 38 1.05 -18.19 12.49
CA GLY A 38 2.30 -18.24 13.25
C GLY A 38 3.29 -17.19 12.76
N GLU A 39 4.52 -17.26 13.29
CA GLU A 39 5.59 -16.31 12.98
C GLU A 39 6.00 -16.32 11.50
N ASP A 40 6.03 -17.50 10.87
CA ASP A 40 6.39 -17.64 9.46
C ASP A 40 5.37 -16.96 8.53
N GLU A 41 4.07 -17.15 8.79
CA GLU A 41 3.03 -16.44 8.04
C GLU A 41 3.07 -14.94 8.29
N MET A 42 3.32 -14.50 9.53
CA MET A 42 3.48 -13.08 9.83
C MET A 42 4.65 -12.46 9.04
N LYS A 43 5.78 -13.15 8.94
CA LYS A 43 6.94 -12.69 8.14
C LYS A 43 6.60 -12.63 6.65
N ALA A 44 5.91 -13.63 6.12
CA ALA A 44 5.48 -13.66 4.72
C ALA A 44 4.52 -12.49 4.40
N ILE A 45 3.53 -12.25 5.27
CA ILE A 45 2.59 -11.13 5.14
C ILE A 45 3.34 -9.80 5.23
N ALA A 46 4.25 -9.64 6.19
CA ALA A 46 5.03 -8.41 6.34
C ALA A 46 5.86 -8.13 5.08
N GLY A 47 6.58 -9.12 4.55
CA GLY A 47 7.36 -8.98 3.33
C GLY A 47 6.50 -8.65 2.10
N ALA A 48 5.30 -9.23 1.99
CA ALA A 48 4.37 -8.91 0.93
C ALA A 48 3.91 -7.44 1.00
N VAL A 49 3.55 -6.95 2.19
CA VAL A 49 3.13 -5.55 2.39
C VAL A 49 4.27 -4.59 2.12
N ASP A 50 5.48 -4.88 2.61
CA ASP A 50 6.65 -4.04 2.39
C ASP A 50 6.97 -3.97 0.89
N SER A 51 6.95 -5.10 0.18
CA SER A 51 7.13 -5.17 -1.27
C SER A 51 6.05 -4.39 -2.03
N PHE A 52 4.79 -4.44 -1.59
CA PHE A 52 3.73 -3.64 -2.17
C PHE A 52 4.00 -2.14 -2.02
N VAL A 53 4.41 -1.70 -0.83
CA VAL A 53 4.68 -0.29 -0.55
C VAL A 53 5.89 0.20 -1.34
N GLU A 54 6.97 -0.58 -1.38
CA GLU A 54 8.16 -0.23 -2.17
C GLU A 54 7.84 -0.10 -3.66
N ASN A 55 7.14 -1.08 -4.24
CA ASN A 55 6.87 -1.08 -5.68
C ASN A 55 5.74 -0.13 -6.09
N SER A 56 4.78 0.14 -5.21
CA SER A 56 3.58 0.90 -5.55
C SER A 56 3.59 2.34 -5.06
N ILE A 57 4.25 2.61 -3.93
CA ILE A 57 4.21 3.91 -3.24
C ILE A 57 5.59 4.58 -3.27
N LEU A 58 6.64 3.85 -2.91
CA LEU A 58 8.02 4.35 -2.81
C LEU A 58 8.83 3.97 -4.05
N HIS A 59 8.37 4.37 -5.23
CA HIS A 59 9.03 3.99 -6.48
C HIS A 59 10.47 4.58 -6.54
N PRO A 60 11.50 3.79 -6.96
CA PRO A 60 12.86 4.29 -7.09
C PRO A 60 12.92 5.43 -8.11
N SER A 61 13.41 6.58 -7.65
CA SER A 61 13.73 7.74 -8.48
C SER A 61 15.20 7.62 -8.90
N SER A 62 15.47 7.00 -10.05
CA SER A 62 16.78 6.77 -10.68
C SER A 62 17.65 5.60 -10.20
N VAL A 63 18.09 4.78 -11.17
CA VAL A 63 19.49 4.32 -11.28
C VAL A 63 19.92 4.63 -12.71
N ASP A 64 20.83 5.58 -12.90
CA ASP A 64 21.54 5.80 -14.16
C ASP A 64 23.03 5.55 -13.96
N GLU A 65 23.58 4.64 -14.77
CA GLU A 65 24.98 4.66 -15.21
C GLU A 65 25.10 4.28 -16.71
N ASN A 66 24.01 4.02 -17.44
CA ASN A 66 24.07 3.40 -18.78
C ASN A 66 22.99 3.83 -19.81
N GLY A 67 22.28 4.95 -19.62
CA GLY A 67 21.70 5.65 -20.78
C GLY A 67 20.48 5.02 -21.48
N PHE A 68 19.66 4.24 -20.77
CA PHE A 68 18.26 3.99 -21.16
C PHE A 68 17.34 4.21 -19.96
N SER A 69 17.03 5.48 -19.70
CA SER A 69 16.13 5.87 -18.61
C SER A 69 14.68 5.58 -18.97
N VAL A 70 14.10 4.52 -18.42
CA VAL A 70 12.64 4.47 -18.21
C VAL A 70 12.35 5.24 -16.92
N SER A 71 12.58 6.54 -16.94
CA SER A 71 12.16 7.44 -15.88
C SER A 71 10.65 7.63 -16.00
N TRP A 72 9.89 6.94 -15.13
CA TRP A 72 8.49 7.31 -14.94
C TRP A 72 8.48 8.78 -14.47
N SER A 73 7.78 9.64 -15.20
CA SER A 73 7.53 11.00 -14.71
C SER A 73 6.89 10.89 -13.32
N THR A 74 7.20 11.81 -12.42
CA THR A 74 6.66 11.82 -11.05
C THR A 74 5.12 11.75 -11.04
N ASP A 75 4.45 12.30 -12.05
CA ASP A 75 3.02 12.16 -12.26
C ASP A 75 2.55 10.73 -12.59
N ALA A 76 3.30 10.00 -13.42
CA ALA A 76 2.99 8.61 -13.75
C ALA A 76 3.16 7.68 -12.53
N ALA A 77 4.20 7.91 -11.71
CA ALA A 77 4.40 7.18 -10.46
C ALA A 77 3.26 7.46 -9.45
N LYS A 78 2.84 8.73 -9.31
CA LYS A 78 1.67 9.09 -8.48
C LYS A 78 0.38 8.48 -9.00
N ALA A 79 0.17 8.46 -10.32
CA ALA A 79 -1.00 7.83 -10.93
C ALA A 79 -1.02 6.32 -10.67
N PHE A 80 0.13 5.66 -10.76
CA PHE A 80 0.29 4.24 -10.44
C PHE A 80 -0.01 3.95 -8.98
N ALA A 81 0.56 4.73 -8.05
CA ALA A 81 0.28 4.62 -6.61
C ALA A 81 -1.22 4.75 -6.31
N LYS A 82 -1.88 5.76 -6.89
CA LYS A 82 -3.34 5.95 -6.76
C LYS A 82 -4.14 4.78 -7.31
N MET A 83 -3.72 4.20 -8.44
CA MET A 83 -4.36 3.03 -9.03
C MET A 83 -4.20 1.78 -8.15
N ALA A 84 -3.01 1.56 -7.60
CA ALA A 84 -2.71 0.45 -6.71
C ALA A 84 -3.52 0.52 -5.40
N LEU A 85 -3.60 1.71 -4.78
CA LEU A 85 -4.44 1.92 -3.60
C LEU A 85 -5.92 1.65 -3.91
N ARG A 86 -6.42 2.17 -5.05
CA ARG A 86 -7.80 1.92 -5.50
C ARG A 86 -8.10 0.44 -5.74
N LYS A 87 -7.14 -0.32 -6.28
CA LYS A 87 -7.31 -1.76 -6.56
C LYS A 87 -7.71 -2.53 -5.29
N TYR A 88 -7.11 -2.20 -4.16
CA TYR A 88 -7.39 -2.86 -2.87
C TYR A 88 -8.34 -2.05 -1.98
N GLY A 89 -8.97 -0.99 -2.49
CA GLY A 89 -9.83 -0.12 -1.69
C GLY A 89 -9.11 0.46 -0.47
N ILE A 90 -7.83 0.81 -0.61
CA ILE A 90 -7.06 1.42 0.47
C ILE A 90 -7.40 2.91 0.50
N GLU A 91 -7.96 3.36 1.61
CA GLU A 91 -8.13 4.78 1.91
C GLU A 91 -6.84 5.29 2.57
N PRO A 92 -6.03 6.10 1.87
CA PRO A 92 -4.74 6.53 2.39
C PRO A 92 -4.90 7.52 3.55
N ASN A 93 -4.06 7.38 4.56
CA ASN A 93 -3.99 8.35 5.66
C ASN A 93 -3.41 9.70 5.19
N GLY A 94 -3.36 10.68 6.09
CA GLY A 94 -2.92 12.03 5.76
C GLY A 94 -1.49 12.11 5.21
N GLU A 95 -0.57 11.32 5.77
CA GLU A 95 0.84 11.26 5.36
C GLU A 95 1.00 10.62 3.97
N THR A 96 0.35 9.48 3.76
CA THR A 96 0.37 8.76 2.47
C THR A 96 -0.29 9.60 1.37
N SER A 97 -1.40 10.25 1.69
CA SER A 97 -2.09 11.17 0.78
C SER A 97 -1.18 12.34 0.37
N ALA A 98 -0.45 12.94 1.31
CA ALA A 98 0.51 14.00 1.01
C ALA A 98 1.64 13.50 0.09
N LEU A 99 2.16 12.30 0.35
CA LEU A 99 3.24 11.68 -0.42
C LEU A 99 2.84 11.42 -1.88
N ILE A 100 1.62 10.94 -2.13
CA ILE A 100 1.12 10.64 -3.48
C ILE A 100 0.39 11.81 -4.15
N GLY A 101 0.35 12.99 -3.51
CA GLY A 101 -0.31 14.18 -4.02
C GLY A 101 -1.84 14.02 -4.16
N LEU A 102 -2.48 13.41 -3.17
CA LEU A 102 -3.91 13.55 -2.92
C LEU A 102 -4.11 14.74 -1.97
N SER A 103 -5.00 15.67 -2.34
CA SER A 103 -5.44 16.71 -1.43
C SER A 103 -6.27 16.07 -0.33
N VAL A 104 -5.73 16.03 0.90
CA VAL A 104 -6.52 15.72 2.09
C VAL A 104 -7.39 16.95 2.35
N ILE A 105 -8.66 16.89 1.99
CA ILE A 105 -9.63 17.87 2.49
C ILE A 105 -9.81 17.53 3.96
N LYS A 106 -9.06 18.20 4.84
CA LYS A 106 -9.38 18.21 6.26
C LYS A 106 -10.68 18.99 6.38
N ASP A 107 -11.77 18.28 6.61
CA ASP A 107 -13.04 18.89 6.97
C ASP A 107 -12.80 19.71 8.24
N ALA A 108 -12.92 21.03 8.13
CA ALA A 108 -12.61 21.96 9.22
C ALA A 108 -13.75 22.05 10.26
N SER A 109 -14.67 21.09 10.28
CA SER A 109 -15.81 21.09 11.20
C SER A 109 -15.47 20.60 12.61
N GLU A 110 -14.20 20.33 12.93
CA GLU A 110 -13.73 20.03 14.29
C GLU A 110 -13.02 21.21 14.98
N LEU A 111 -13.13 22.42 14.41
CA LEU A 111 -12.76 23.67 15.08
C LEU A 111 -14.01 24.36 15.64
N TRP A 112 -14.61 23.79 16.69
CA TRP A 112 -15.61 24.48 17.51
C TRP A 112 -15.43 24.19 18.99
#